data_AF-A0A1S8B4V2-F1
#
_entry.id   AF-A0A1S8B4V2-F1
#
_cell.length_a   1.000
_cell.length_b   1.000
_cell.length_c   1.000
_cell.angle_alpha   90.00
_cell.angle_beta   90.00
_cell.angle_gamma   90.00
#
_symmetry.space_group_name_H-M   'P 1'
#
loop_
_entity.id
_entity.type
_entity.pdbx_description
1 polymer ?
#
loop_
_entity_poly.entity_id
_entity_poly.type
_entity_poly.pdbx_seq_one_letter_code
_entity_poly.pdbx_strand_id
1 'polypeptide(L)'
;MTSALLIRRQTIGFLAKDLRASYRTIHSSPVTRASDPRIDDLDLGHEYRDEFAALRDKYDKPKHPIVLAHGLFGFDELRLAGPHLPGLQYWRGVRDALEANGIEVITTAVPPSGSIEDRGARLAEVIAEQARGKSVNIIAGLDSRYMISQLKPPNVDVKSLTTIATPHRGSAFADWMMEQIGADNLPKAYSLLKFLKVETGAFAQLTRKYMQEQFNPNTPDREGVQYYSYGATLEPERWSSFKQLHDLVAELEKAPNDGLVSVPSSKWGTYKGTISGVSHLDLINWTSRVKWMLYSLVGYKPTFNAIAFYLDICGKMLTRISRYFTHPVADMLAKEGL
;
A
#
# COMPACT_ATOMS: atom_id res chain seq x y z
N MET A 1 -15.14 59.42 21.08
CA MET A 1 -14.87 58.46 19.97
C MET A 1 -15.18 57.03 20.43
N THR A 2 -16.42 56.75 20.83
CA THR A 2 -16.74 55.49 21.55
C THR A 2 -18.06 54.84 21.12
N SER A 3 -18.65 55.27 20.01
CA SER A 3 -19.92 54.72 19.50
C SER A 3 -19.82 54.09 18.09
N ALA A 4 -18.72 54.30 17.37
CA ALA A 4 -18.51 53.70 16.03
C ALA A 4 -17.91 52.28 16.07
N LEU A 5 -17.26 51.89 17.18
CA LEU A 5 -16.64 50.56 17.30
C LEU A 5 -17.62 49.46 17.74
N LEU A 6 -18.71 49.81 18.42
CA LEU A 6 -19.68 48.83 18.93
C LEU A 6 -20.64 48.35 17.84
N ILE A 7 -21.01 49.24 16.91
CA ILE A 7 -21.90 48.91 15.78
C ILE A 7 -21.20 47.95 14.81
N ARG A 8 -19.89 48.13 14.56
CA ARG A 8 -19.10 47.24 13.68
C ARG A 8 -18.98 45.80 14.20
N ARG A 9 -18.99 45.58 15.52
CA ARG A 9 -18.90 44.22 16.09
C ARG A 9 -20.19 43.41 15.97
N GLN A 10 -21.36 44.07 16.03
CA GLN A 10 -22.64 43.36 15.89
C GLN A 10 -22.98 43.02 14.44
N THR A 11 -22.62 43.87 13.46
CA THR A 11 -22.85 43.58 12.03
C THR A 11 -21.98 42.43 11.52
N ILE A 12 -20.73 42.32 12.00
CA ILE A 12 -19.83 41.21 11.64
C ILE A 12 -20.34 39.88 12.23
N GLY A 13 -20.92 39.91 13.44
CA GLY A 13 -21.48 38.71 14.07
C GLY A 13 -22.72 38.15 13.35
N PHE A 14 -23.53 39.02 12.75
CA PHE A 14 -24.73 38.61 12.00
C PHE A 14 -24.36 38.08 10.60
N LEU A 15 -23.47 38.78 9.87
CA LEU A 15 -22.96 38.29 8.57
C LEU A 15 -22.24 36.94 8.71
N ALA A 16 -21.48 36.72 9.79
CA ALA A 16 -20.78 35.46 10.01
C ALA A 16 -21.71 34.29 10.38
N LYS A 17 -22.88 34.56 10.97
CA LYS A 17 -23.89 33.53 11.26
C LYS A 17 -24.69 33.17 10.02
N ASP A 18 -25.07 34.13 9.19
CA ASP A 18 -25.78 33.87 7.93
C ASP A 18 -24.86 33.23 6.89
N LEU A 19 -23.57 33.61 6.83
CA LEU A 19 -22.57 32.89 6.02
C LEU A 19 -22.34 31.45 6.52
N ARG A 20 -22.36 31.19 7.83
CA ARG A 20 -22.27 29.82 8.39
C ARG A 20 -23.53 29.00 8.15
N ALA A 21 -24.70 29.63 8.12
CA ALA A 21 -25.96 28.96 7.80
C ALA A 21 -26.02 28.61 6.31
N SER A 22 -25.65 29.54 5.42
CA SER A 22 -25.58 29.29 3.98
C SER A 22 -24.45 28.33 3.58
N TYR A 23 -23.33 28.26 4.31
CA TYR A 23 -22.29 27.24 4.09
C TYR A 23 -22.66 25.85 4.63
N ARG A 24 -23.58 25.74 5.59
CA ARG A 24 -24.05 24.43 6.08
C ARG A 24 -25.08 23.79 5.15
N THR A 25 -25.73 24.56 4.29
CA THR A 25 -26.76 24.07 3.36
C THR A 25 -26.23 23.86 1.94
N ILE A 26 -24.98 24.25 1.67
CA ILE A 26 -24.32 24.06 0.36
C ILE A 26 -23.10 23.17 0.61
N HIS A 27 -23.19 21.90 0.21
CA HIS A 27 -22.16 20.83 0.30
C HIS A 27 -22.17 19.90 1.50
N SER A 28 -23.35 19.37 1.83
CA SER A 28 -23.49 17.98 2.29
C SER A 28 -24.06 17.09 1.17
N SER A 29 -23.60 17.28 -0.06
CA SER A 29 -23.78 16.25 -1.08
C SER A 29 -22.65 15.24 -0.84
N PRO A 30 -22.94 13.96 -0.55
CA PRO A 30 -21.94 12.95 -0.76
C PRO A 30 -21.54 13.11 -2.23
N VAL A 31 -20.27 13.37 -2.50
CA VAL A 31 -19.75 13.15 -3.84
C VAL A 31 -19.75 11.63 -4.02
N THR A 32 -20.94 11.06 -4.23
CA THR A 32 -21.09 9.87 -5.05
C THR A 32 -20.61 10.31 -6.43
N ARG A 33 -19.29 10.22 -6.68
CA ARG A 33 -18.86 9.99 -8.06
C ARG A 33 -19.59 8.70 -8.43
N ALA A 34 -20.63 8.82 -9.25
CA ALA A 34 -21.27 7.67 -9.87
C ALA A 34 -20.15 6.76 -10.36
N SER A 35 -20.16 5.49 -9.94
CA SER A 35 -19.28 4.51 -10.55
C SER A 35 -19.48 4.63 -12.06
N ASP A 36 -18.39 4.81 -12.80
CA ASP A 36 -18.49 4.78 -14.24
C ASP A 36 -18.97 3.38 -14.62
N PRO A 37 -20.12 3.21 -15.29
CA PRO A 37 -20.68 1.90 -15.60
C PRO A 37 -19.77 1.05 -16.50
N ARG A 38 -18.68 1.61 -17.05
CA ARG A 38 -17.62 0.88 -17.75
C ARG A 38 -16.58 0.24 -16.82
N ILE A 39 -16.58 0.62 -15.54
CA ILE A 39 -15.65 0.16 -14.49
C ILE A 39 -16.37 -0.85 -13.57
N ASP A 40 -17.70 -0.89 -13.54
CA ASP A 40 -18.50 -1.84 -12.74
C ASP A 40 -18.24 -3.32 -13.12
N ASP A 41 -17.73 -3.59 -14.33
CA ASP A 41 -17.33 -4.93 -14.80
C ASP A 41 -15.88 -5.32 -14.42
N LEU A 42 -15.10 -4.40 -13.82
CA LEU A 42 -13.72 -4.68 -13.44
C LEU A 42 -13.72 -5.32 -12.05
N ASP A 43 -13.27 -6.58 -11.96
CA ASP A 43 -13.15 -7.31 -10.70
C ASP A 43 -12.13 -6.63 -9.76
N LEU A 44 -12.59 -5.64 -9.00
CA LEU A 44 -11.83 -4.92 -7.97
C LEU A 44 -11.94 -5.60 -6.60
N GLY A 45 -12.72 -6.67 -6.46
CA GLY A 45 -13.07 -7.23 -5.17
C GLY A 45 -13.76 -6.20 -4.26
N HIS A 46 -13.47 -6.26 -2.96
CA HIS A 46 -13.97 -5.26 -2.02
C HIS A 46 -13.19 -3.94 -2.18
N GLU A 47 -13.89 -2.83 -2.37
CA GLU A 47 -13.29 -1.53 -2.59
C GLU A 47 -13.26 -0.70 -1.29
N TYR A 48 -12.07 -0.19 -0.93
CA TYR A 48 -11.87 0.75 0.17
C TYR A 48 -11.70 2.16 -0.39
N ARG A 49 -12.62 3.07 -0.07
CA ARG A 49 -12.64 4.46 -0.59
C ARG A 49 -12.19 5.47 0.46
N ASP A 50 -12.72 5.37 1.68
CA ASP A 50 -12.46 6.32 2.77
C ASP A 50 -12.36 5.66 4.16
N GLU A 51 -12.43 4.34 4.24
CA GLU A 51 -12.40 3.56 5.49
C GLU A 51 -11.07 3.70 6.25
N PHE A 52 -10.03 4.13 5.53
CA PHE A 52 -8.71 4.44 6.07
C PHE A 52 -8.41 5.93 6.07
N ALA A 53 -9.39 6.82 5.86
CA ALA A 53 -9.18 8.26 5.85
C ALA A 53 -8.75 8.81 7.22
N ALA A 54 -9.19 8.16 8.32
CA ALA A 54 -8.94 8.58 9.69
C ALA A 54 -8.43 7.42 10.57
N LEU A 55 -7.68 7.78 11.61
CA LEU A 55 -7.30 6.86 12.67
C LEU A 55 -8.53 6.53 13.53
N ARG A 56 -8.66 5.25 13.91
CA ARG A 56 -9.65 4.80 14.88
C ARG A 56 -9.12 4.98 16.30
N ASP A 57 -10.03 5.07 17.26
CA ASP A 57 -9.68 5.21 18.69
C ASP A 57 -8.91 3.99 19.23
N LYS A 58 -9.15 2.81 18.63
CA LYS A 58 -8.53 1.55 19.05
C LYS A 58 -8.22 0.67 17.85
N TYR A 59 -7.04 0.04 17.90
CA TYR A 59 -6.63 -1.02 16.99
C TYR A 59 -6.29 -2.28 17.78
N ASP A 60 -6.55 -3.42 17.16
CA ASP A 60 -6.18 -4.71 17.73
C ASP A 60 -4.69 -4.99 17.52
N LYS A 61 -4.06 -5.66 18.49
CA LYS A 61 -2.63 -5.98 18.48
C LYS A 61 -2.39 -7.43 18.05
N PRO A 62 -1.57 -7.71 17.02
CA PRO A 62 -1.26 -9.08 16.59
C PRO A 62 -0.50 -9.86 17.68
N LYS A 63 -0.69 -11.18 17.66
CA LYS A 63 0.01 -12.12 18.57
C LYS A 63 1.51 -12.21 18.29
N HIS A 64 1.88 -12.07 17.02
CA HIS A 64 3.24 -12.27 16.51
C HIS A 64 3.84 -10.92 16.06
N PRO A 65 5.16 -10.71 16.18
CA PRO A 65 5.81 -9.53 15.66
C PRO A 65 5.54 -9.31 14.17
N ILE A 66 5.50 -8.04 13.77
CA ILE A 66 5.32 -7.63 12.39
C ILE A 66 6.68 -7.35 11.77
N VAL A 67 7.00 -8.05 10.69
CA VAL A 67 8.15 -7.74 9.84
C VAL A 67 7.69 -6.81 8.73
N LEU A 68 8.27 -5.62 8.66
CA LEU A 68 8.11 -4.69 7.56
C LEU A 68 9.32 -4.79 6.63
N ALA A 69 9.11 -5.25 5.40
CA ALA A 69 10.16 -5.36 4.39
C ALA A 69 9.81 -4.54 3.15
N HIS A 70 10.76 -3.73 2.70
CA HIS A 70 10.55 -2.82 1.57
C HIS A 70 10.72 -3.51 0.21
N GLY A 71 10.07 -2.96 -0.82
CA GLY A 71 10.17 -3.42 -2.20
C GLY A 71 11.43 -2.94 -2.92
N LEU A 72 11.47 -3.16 -4.25
CA LEU A 72 12.51 -2.65 -5.13
C LEU A 72 12.55 -1.11 -5.03
N PHE A 73 13.75 -0.52 -4.96
CA PHE A 73 14.02 0.89 -4.64
C PHE A 73 13.70 1.35 -3.21
N GLY A 74 13.27 0.44 -2.33
CA GLY A 74 13.16 0.78 -0.92
C GLY A 74 14.54 0.96 -0.28
N PHE A 75 14.59 1.78 0.76
CA PHE A 75 15.80 2.07 1.53
C PHE A 75 15.45 2.15 3.00
N ASP A 76 16.35 1.74 3.89
CA ASP A 76 16.10 1.89 5.33
C ASP A 76 16.08 3.35 5.76
N GLU A 77 17.09 4.12 5.35
CA GLU A 77 17.24 5.53 5.67
C GLU A 77 17.94 6.26 4.52
N LEU A 78 17.25 7.18 3.84
CA LEU A 78 17.84 8.06 2.83
C LEU A 78 18.14 9.44 3.43
N ARG A 79 19.41 9.70 3.73
CA ARG A 79 19.90 11.01 4.21
C ARG A 79 20.22 11.92 3.02
N LEU A 80 19.19 12.54 2.44
CA LEU A 80 19.33 13.45 1.29
C LEU A 80 20.06 14.77 1.62
N ALA A 81 20.12 15.18 2.88
CA ALA A 81 20.59 16.50 3.28
C ALA A 81 21.75 16.44 4.32
N GLY A 82 22.59 15.41 4.23
CA GLY A 82 23.75 15.23 5.10
C GLY A 82 23.44 14.59 6.47
N PRO A 83 24.46 14.36 7.32
CA PRO A 83 24.33 13.61 8.58
C PRO A 83 23.58 14.37 9.69
N HIS A 84 23.28 15.65 9.50
CA HIS A 84 22.67 16.53 10.51
C HIS A 84 21.15 16.66 10.39
N LEU A 85 20.53 16.05 9.37
CA LEU A 85 19.08 16.04 9.19
C LEU A 85 18.56 14.60 9.31
N PRO A 86 17.38 14.39 9.94
CA PRO A 86 16.82 13.06 10.12
C PRO A 86 16.62 12.41 8.76
N GLY A 87 17.18 11.21 8.59
CA GLY A 87 17.07 10.51 7.32
C GLY A 87 15.64 10.09 7.04
N LEU A 88 15.33 10.00 5.76
CA LEU A 88 14.03 9.60 5.28
C LEU A 88 13.90 8.09 5.48
N GLN A 89 12.99 7.63 6.31
CA GLN A 89 12.69 6.19 6.40
C GLN A 89 11.77 5.75 5.26
N TYR A 90 11.76 4.47 4.88
CA TYR A 90 10.77 3.95 3.94
C TYR A 90 9.38 3.88 4.57
N TRP A 91 9.29 3.39 5.80
CA TRP A 91 8.06 3.24 6.59
C TRP A 91 7.75 4.46 7.47
N ARG A 92 7.82 5.68 6.93
CA ARG A 92 7.77 6.92 7.73
C ARG A 92 6.51 6.99 8.60
N GLY A 93 6.69 6.97 9.92
CA GLY A 93 5.61 7.05 10.91
C GLY A 93 4.75 5.79 11.03
N VAL A 94 4.88 4.82 10.12
CA VAL A 94 4.15 3.54 10.22
C VAL A 94 4.74 2.72 11.36
N ARG A 95 6.07 2.57 11.39
CA ARG A 95 6.76 1.87 12.50
C ARG A 95 6.40 2.49 13.85
N ASP A 96 6.60 3.81 13.97
CA ASP A 96 6.35 4.53 15.23
C ASP A 96 4.90 4.38 15.69
N ALA A 97 3.94 4.42 14.76
CA ALA A 97 2.53 4.26 15.10
C ALA A 97 2.17 2.81 15.50
N LEU A 98 2.77 1.81 14.86
CA LEU A 98 2.61 0.41 15.24
C LEU A 98 3.19 0.18 16.65
N GLU A 99 4.41 0.64 16.90
CA GLU A 99 5.07 0.54 18.21
C GLU A 99 4.30 1.31 19.31
N ALA A 100 3.75 2.49 19.00
CA ALA A 100 2.88 3.25 19.90
C ALA A 100 1.56 2.53 20.22
N ASN A 101 1.10 1.63 19.35
CA ASN A 101 -0.03 0.72 19.61
C ASN A 101 0.42 -0.60 20.28
N GLY A 102 1.66 -0.65 20.78
CA GLY A 102 2.23 -1.79 21.48
C GLY A 102 2.57 -2.98 20.59
N ILE A 103 2.64 -2.79 19.27
CA ILE A 103 2.97 -3.84 18.29
C ILE A 103 4.50 -3.97 18.23
N GLU A 104 5.02 -5.19 18.34
CA GLU A 104 6.44 -5.46 18.14
C GLU A 104 6.75 -5.45 16.64
N VAL A 105 7.66 -4.59 16.20
CA VAL A 105 7.99 -4.38 14.79
C VAL A 105 9.47 -4.69 14.52
N ILE A 106 9.71 -5.47 13.47
CA ILE A 106 11.02 -5.78 12.92
C ILE A 106 11.10 -5.08 11.55
N THR A 107 12.04 -4.16 11.39
CA THR A 107 12.31 -3.52 10.09
C THR A 107 13.52 -4.16 9.44
N THR A 108 13.39 -4.49 8.15
CA THR A 108 14.47 -5.14 7.39
C THR A 108 15.02 -4.22 6.30
N ALA A 109 16.34 -4.18 6.20
CA ALA A 109 17.07 -3.62 5.06
C ALA A 109 17.40 -4.75 4.09
N VAL A 110 16.95 -4.62 2.85
CA VAL A 110 17.42 -5.46 1.75
C VAL A 110 18.13 -4.58 0.71
N PRO A 111 19.03 -5.14 -0.12
CA PRO A 111 19.66 -4.37 -1.19
C PRO A 111 18.60 -3.68 -2.06
N PRO A 112 18.71 -2.35 -2.31
CA PRO A 112 17.65 -1.57 -2.97
C PRO A 112 17.44 -1.95 -4.44
N SER A 113 18.46 -2.49 -5.09
CA SER A 113 18.47 -2.87 -6.51
C SER A 113 18.90 -4.32 -6.75
N GLY A 114 18.99 -5.15 -5.71
CA GLY A 114 19.42 -6.54 -5.83
C GLY A 114 18.34 -7.45 -6.43
N SER A 115 18.75 -8.66 -6.80
CA SER A 115 17.82 -9.70 -7.26
C SER A 115 16.82 -10.11 -6.16
N ILE A 116 15.69 -10.71 -6.55
CA ILE A 116 14.72 -11.27 -5.59
C ILE A 116 15.39 -12.32 -4.69
N GLU A 117 16.34 -13.08 -5.23
CA GLU A 117 17.10 -14.10 -4.55
C GLU A 117 17.98 -13.50 -3.44
N ASP A 118 18.80 -12.50 -3.79
CA ASP A 118 19.69 -11.82 -2.84
C ASP A 118 18.90 -11.09 -1.76
N ARG A 119 17.82 -10.42 -2.15
CA ARG A 119 16.93 -9.71 -1.23
C ARG A 119 16.19 -10.68 -0.30
N GLY A 120 15.73 -11.82 -0.82
CA GLY A 120 15.10 -12.88 -0.04
C GLY A 120 16.06 -13.55 0.95
N ALA A 121 17.32 -13.78 0.55
CA ALA A 121 18.36 -14.32 1.43
C ALA A 121 18.67 -13.34 2.57
N ARG A 122 18.86 -12.05 2.23
CA ARG A 122 19.10 -11.02 3.25
C ARG A 122 17.92 -10.87 4.20
N LEU A 123 16.69 -10.95 3.68
CA LEU A 123 15.48 -10.91 4.49
C LEU A 123 15.45 -12.05 5.51
N ALA A 124 15.82 -13.27 5.11
CA ALA A 124 15.87 -14.43 6.01
C ALA A 124 16.84 -14.21 7.17
N GLU A 125 18.04 -13.72 6.89
CA GLU A 125 19.07 -13.44 7.90
C GLU A 125 18.57 -12.45 8.95
N VAL A 126 18.02 -11.31 8.50
CA VAL A 126 17.56 -10.26 9.39
C VAL A 126 16.40 -10.73 10.27
N ILE A 127 15.44 -11.48 9.70
CA ILE A 127 14.32 -12.03 10.48
C ILE A 127 14.83 -13.04 11.50
N ALA A 128 15.72 -13.96 11.11
CA ALA A 128 16.28 -14.94 12.01
C ALA A 128 16.97 -14.29 13.23
N GLU A 129 17.74 -13.23 13.01
CA GLU A 129 18.43 -12.49 14.06
C GLU A 129 17.47 -11.73 14.98
N GLN A 130 16.53 -10.99 14.39
CA GLN A 130 15.68 -10.06 15.15
C GLN A 130 14.45 -10.72 15.78
N ALA A 131 13.88 -11.75 15.14
CA ALA A 131 12.73 -12.47 15.68
C ALA A 131 13.08 -13.32 16.91
N ARG A 132 14.36 -13.68 17.10
CA ARG A 132 14.86 -14.44 18.26
C ARG A 132 14.03 -15.70 18.54
N GLY A 133 13.66 -16.42 17.47
CA GLY A 133 12.86 -17.65 17.54
C GLY A 133 11.34 -17.46 17.68
N LYS A 134 10.83 -16.22 17.72
CA LYS A 134 9.39 -15.96 17.66
C LYS A 134 8.86 -16.21 16.25
N SER A 135 7.63 -16.74 16.14
CA SER A 135 6.92 -16.72 14.86
C SER A 135 6.56 -15.27 14.48
N VAL A 136 6.55 -14.96 13.19
CA VAL A 136 6.34 -13.58 12.67
C VAL A 136 5.22 -13.51 11.63
N ASN A 137 4.65 -12.31 11.47
CA ASN A 137 3.81 -11.94 10.32
C ASN A 137 4.57 -10.94 9.45
N ILE A 138 4.58 -11.12 8.14
CA ILE A 138 5.34 -10.29 7.21
C ILE A 138 4.39 -9.41 6.41
N ILE A 139 4.72 -8.13 6.27
CA ILE A 139 4.11 -7.21 5.31
C ILE A 139 5.20 -6.79 4.31
N ALA A 140 5.11 -7.31 3.09
CA ALA A 140 6.18 -7.24 2.09
C ALA A 140 5.72 -7.67 0.68
N GLY A 141 6.66 -7.85 -0.25
CA GLY A 141 6.40 -8.26 -1.63
C GLY A 141 7.01 -9.61 -2.02
N LEU A 142 7.60 -9.65 -3.22
CA LEU A 142 8.06 -10.86 -3.90
C LEU A 142 9.20 -11.57 -3.14
N ASP A 143 10.13 -10.83 -2.55
CA ASP A 143 11.28 -11.39 -1.82
C ASP A 143 10.83 -12.29 -0.67
N SER A 144 9.74 -11.94 0.01
CA SER A 144 9.19 -12.76 1.08
C SER A 144 8.57 -14.04 0.54
N ARG A 145 7.91 -14.00 -0.63
CA ARG A 145 7.43 -15.24 -1.28
C ARG A 145 8.60 -16.16 -1.63
N TYR A 146 9.66 -15.60 -2.22
CA TYR A 146 10.87 -16.35 -2.54
C TYR A 146 11.50 -16.97 -1.28
N MET A 147 11.71 -16.16 -0.25
CA MET A 147 12.25 -16.61 1.03
C MET A 147 11.42 -17.75 1.65
N ILE A 148 10.10 -17.58 1.73
CA ILE A 148 9.21 -18.56 2.36
C ILE A 148 9.18 -19.88 1.58
N SER A 149 9.09 -19.80 0.25
CA SER A 149 8.84 -20.94 -0.63
C SER A 149 10.11 -21.67 -1.04
N GLN A 150 11.16 -20.93 -1.42
CA GLN A 150 12.39 -21.49 -1.98
C GLN A 150 13.46 -21.69 -0.92
N LEU A 151 13.78 -20.64 -0.15
CA LEU A 151 14.86 -20.69 0.84
C LEU A 151 14.49 -21.51 2.08
N LYS A 152 13.21 -21.48 2.49
CA LYS A 152 12.67 -22.21 3.64
C LYS A 152 13.58 -22.14 4.89
N PRO A 153 14.00 -20.94 5.33
CA PRO A 153 14.93 -20.78 6.45
C PRO A 153 14.43 -21.54 7.70
N PRO A 154 15.22 -22.46 8.28
CA PRO A 154 14.76 -23.37 9.33
C PRO A 154 14.49 -22.67 10.67
N ASN A 155 15.07 -21.49 10.88
CA ASN A 155 14.98 -20.67 12.08
C ASN A 155 13.98 -19.50 11.95
N VAL A 156 13.18 -19.48 10.88
CA VAL A 156 12.17 -18.44 10.64
C VAL A 156 10.81 -19.11 10.48
N ASP A 157 9.92 -18.87 11.44
CA ASP A 157 8.55 -19.38 11.44
C ASP A 157 7.57 -18.27 11.03
N VAL A 158 7.09 -18.31 9.79
CA VAL A 158 6.17 -17.31 9.24
C VAL A 158 4.72 -17.78 9.40
N LYS A 159 3.84 -16.95 9.98
CA LYS A 159 2.41 -17.26 10.11
C LYS A 159 1.56 -16.63 9.01
N SER A 160 1.93 -15.44 8.55
CA SER A 160 1.29 -14.82 7.40
C SER A 160 2.23 -13.96 6.59
N LEU A 161 1.97 -13.85 5.29
CA LEU A 161 2.50 -12.83 4.39
C LEU A 161 1.34 -11.99 3.85
N THR A 162 1.38 -10.69 4.09
CA THR A 162 0.48 -9.71 3.47
C THR A 162 1.23 -8.90 2.44
N THR A 163 0.75 -8.91 1.20
CA THR A 163 1.32 -8.11 0.11
C THR A 163 0.44 -6.91 -0.20
N ILE A 164 1.07 -5.80 -0.58
CA ILE A 164 0.39 -4.53 -0.82
C ILE A 164 0.92 -4.01 -2.16
N ALA A 165 0.05 -3.96 -3.17
CA ALA A 165 0.37 -3.55 -4.53
C ALA A 165 1.56 -4.30 -5.17
N THR A 166 1.81 -5.55 -4.76
CA THR A 166 2.94 -6.33 -5.27
C THR A 166 2.66 -6.84 -6.69
N PRO A 167 3.56 -6.67 -7.68
CA PRO A 167 3.34 -7.12 -9.06
C PRO A 167 3.51 -8.64 -9.20
N HIS A 168 2.59 -9.44 -8.64
CA HIS A 168 2.70 -10.91 -8.66
C HIS A 168 2.61 -11.52 -10.05
N ARG A 169 2.02 -10.82 -11.01
CA ARG A 169 1.99 -11.22 -12.44
C ARG A 169 2.88 -10.33 -13.29
N GLY A 170 3.79 -9.59 -12.66
CA GLY A 170 4.64 -8.58 -13.28
C GLY A 170 3.91 -7.27 -13.56
N SER A 171 4.58 -6.35 -14.22
CA SER A 171 4.03 -5.06 -14.61
C SER A 171 4.38 -4.74 -16.06
N ALA A 172 3.41 -4.24 -16.82
CA ALA A 172 3.64 -3.73 -18.17
C ALA A 172 4.61 -2.54 -18.19
N PHE A 173 4.72 -1.79 -17.09
CA PHE A 173 5.77 -0.77 -16.95
C PHE A 173 7.17 -1.41 -16.93
N ALA A 174 7.34 -2.55 -16.25
CA ALA A 174 8.62 -3.26 -16.26
C ALA A 174 8.94 -3.82 -17.65
N ASP A 175 7.95 -4.36 -18.37
CA ASP A 175 8.14 -4.80 -19.77
C ASP A 175 8.55 -3.63 -20.67
N TRP A 176 7.85 -2.49 -20.58
CA TRP A 176 8.19 -1.29 -21.34
C TRP A 176 9.60 -0.77 -21.01
N MET A 177 9.98 -0.77 -19.73
CA MET A 177 11.35 -0.42 -19.32
C MET A 177 12.39 -1.35 -19.96
N MET A 178 12.13 -2.65 -20.01
CA MET A 178 13.02 -3.62 -20.66
C MET A 178 13.12 -3.39 -22.16
N GLU A 179 12.03 -3.00 -22.84
CA GLU A 179 12.05 -2.62 -24.25
C GLU A 179 12.88 -1.35 -24.49
N GLN A 180 12.76 -0.34 -23.62
CA GLN A 180 13.55 0.90 -23.72
C GLN A 180 15.05 0.67 -23.47
N ILE A 181 15.40 -0.34 -22.66
CA ILE A 181 16.78 -0.76 -22.39
C ILE A 181 17.32 -1.67 -23.50
N GLY A 182 16.43 -2.34 -24.25
CA GLY A 182 16.72 -3.27 -25.34
C GLY A 182 17.33 -2.65 -26.61
N ALA A 183 17.66 -3.53 -27.56
CA ALA A 183 18.89 -3.57 -28.37
C ALA A 183 19.35 -2.35 -29.22
N ASP A 184 18.57 -1.27 -29.40
CA ASP A 184 18.94 -0.18 -30.33
C ASP A 184 19.06 1.21 -29.70
N ASN A 185 18.83 1.38 -28.39
CA ASN A 185 18.78 2.71 -27.75
C ASN A 185 19.80 2.94 -26.63
N LEU A 186 21.05 2.51 -26.88
CA LEU A 186 22.20 2.64 -25.98
C LEU A 186 22.31 3.98 -25.21
N PRO A 187 22.11 5.17 -25.82
CA PRO A 187 22.21 6.44 -25.11
C PRO A 187 21.10 6.65 -24.06
N LYS A 188 19.86 6.25 -24.38
CA LYS A 188 18.72 6.36 -23.47
C LYS A 188 18.81 5.34 -22.34
N ALA A 189 19.22 4.11 -22.65
CA ALA A 189 19.48 3.07 -21.67
C ALA A 189 20.54 3.52 -20.66
N TYR A 190 21.67 4.09 -21.12
CA TYR A 190 22.73 4.59 -20.23
C TYR A 190 22.26 5.75 -19.35
N SER A 191 21.52 6.71 -19.91
CA SER A 191 21.00 7.85 -19.14
C SER A 191 19.99 7.41 -18.07
N LEU A 192 19.14 6.44 -18.39
CA LEU A 192 18.11 5.90 -17.50
C LEU A 192 18.72 5.04 -16.40
N LEU A 193 19.69 4.17 -16.73
CA LEU A 193 20.43 3.36 -15.75
C LEU A 193 21.24 4.23 -14.79
N LYS A 194 21.88 5.29 -15.29
CA LYS A 194 22.62 6.27 -14.47
C LYS A 194 21.69 7.11 -13.59
N PHE A 195 20.51 7.48 -14.09
CA PHE A 195 19.50 8.23 -13.34
C PHE A 195 18.92 7.39 -12.19
N LEU A 196 18.65 6.10 -12.43
CA LEU A 196 18.00 5.24 -11.45
C LEU A 196 18.98 4.51 -10.50
N LYS A 197 20.29 4.47 -10.78
CA LYS A 197 21.28 3.65 -10.04
C LYS A 197 20.86 2.18 -9.91
N VAL A 198 20.39 1.59 -11.01
CA VAL A 198 19.76 0.26 -11.02
C VAL A 198 20.65 -0.78 -11.66
N GLU A 199 20.76 -1.94 -11.03
CA GLU A 199 21.17 -3.17 -11.71
C GLU A 199 20.05 -3.61 -12.65
N THR A 200 20.33 -3.67 -13.96
CA THR A 200 19.36 -4.04 -15.02
C THR A 200 18.57 -5.32 -14.71
N GLY A 201 19.10 -6.22 -13.88
CA GLY A 201 18.44 -7.46 -13.47
C GLY A 201 17.17 -7.26 -12.62
N ALA A 202 17.07 -6.18 -11.84
CA ALA A 202 15.96 -5.97 -10.95
C ALA A 202 14.62 -5.75 -11.67
N PHE A 203 14.62 -4.96 -12.76
CA PHE A 203 13.41 -4.77 -13.57
C PHE A 203 13.06 -6.00 -14.41
N ALA A 204 14.06 -6.75 -14.88
CA ALA A 204 13.84 -7.99 -15.61
C ALA A 204 13.00 -8.98 -14.79
N GLN A 205 13.27 -9.05 -13.48
CA GLN A 205 12.52 -9.89 -12.55
C GLN A 205 11.12 -9.36 -12.23
N LEU A 206 10.75 -8.15 -12.64
CA LEU A 206 9.38 -7.60 -12.50
C LEU A 206 8.56 -7.69 -13.78
N THR A 207 9.15 -8.21 -14.87
CA THR A 207 8.44 -8.39 -16.14
C THR A 207 7.31 -9.41 -16.02
N ARG A 208 6.26 -9.24 -16.83
CA ARG A 208 5.11 -10.16 -16.85
C ARG A 208 5.53 -11.57 -17.24
N LYS A 209 6.47 -11.67 -18.18
CA LYS A 209 7.04 -12.94 -18.64
C LYS A 209 7.78 -13.67 -17.52
N TYR A 210 8.75 -13.01 -16.89
CA TYR A 210 9.52 -13.64 -15.80
C TYR A 210 8.60 -14.08 -14.65
N MET A 211 7.65 -13.23 -14.26
CA MET A 211 6.74 -13.54 -13.16
C MET A 211 5.87 -14.77 -13.43
N GLN A 212 5.34 -14.90 -14.64
CA GLN A 212 4.43 -16.00 -15.01
C GLN A 212 5.16 -17.29 -15.37
N GLU A 213 6.29 -17.21 -16.07
CA GLU A 213 6.98 -18.39 -16.60
C GLU A 213 8.08 -18.91 -15.66
N GLN A 214 8.64 -18.06 -14.79
CA GLN A 214 9.77 -18.44 -13.93
C GLN A 214 9.46 -18.29 -12.45
N PHE A 215 9.04 -17.10 -12.00
CA PHE A 215 8.91 -16.85 -10.58
C PHE A 215 7.76 -17.64 -9.94
N ASN A 216 6.53 -17.48 -10.45
CA ASN A 216 5.35 -18.10 -9.84
C ASN A 216 5.37 -19.64 -9.89
N PRO A 217 5.75 -20.30 -11.01
CA PRO A 217 5.82 -21.76 -11.04
C PRO A 217 6.82 -22.34 -10.04
N ASN A 218 7.93 -21.63 -9.81
CA ASN A 218 8.98 -22.07 -8.88
C ASN A 218 8.77 -21.59 -7.43
N THR A 219 7.79 -20.71 -7.19
CA THR A 219 7.54 -20.09 -5.87
C THR A 219 6.09 -20.29 -5.43
N PRO A 220 5.63 -21.54 -5.25
CA PRO A 220 4.29 -21.84 -4.76
C PRO A 220 4.12 -21.42 -3.30
N ASP A 221 2.87 -21.25 -2.87
CA ASP A 221 2.55 -20.99 -1.47
C ASP A 221 2.93 -22.18 -0.58
N ARG A 222 3.45 -21.88 0.61
CA ARG A 222 3.87 -22.90 1.59
C ARG A 222 2.72 -23.23 2.52
N GLU A 223 2.49 -24.52 2.73
CA GLU A 223 1.52 -25.00 3.70
C GLU A 223 1.81 -24.45 5.11
N GLY A 224 0.76 -24.06 5.83
CA GLY A 224 0.86 -23.49 7.17
C GLY A 224 1.11 -21.97 7.22
N VAL A 225 1.35 -21.32 6.07
CA VAL A 225 1.46 -19.87 5.94
C VAL A 225 0.19 -19.30 5.31
N GLN A 226 -0.34 -18.22 5.88
CA GLN A 226 -1.49 -17.51 5.32
C GLN A 226 -1.03 -16.40 4.36
N TYR A 227 -1.62 -16.33 3.17
CA TYR A 227 -1.27 -15.34 2.16
C TYR A 227 -2.43 -14.38 1.95
N TYR A 228 -2.16 -13.09 2.12
CA TYR A 228 -3.11 -12.00 1.92
C TYR A 228 -2.56 -10.99 0.93
N SER A 229 -3.43 -10.30 0.21
CA SER A 229 -3.02 -9.24 -0.71
C SER A 229 -4.02 -8.09 -0.76
N TYR A 230 -3.50 -6.90 -1.01
CA TYR A 230 -4.24 -5.68 -1.27
C TYR A 230 -3.75 -5.05 -2.56
N GLY A 231 -4.67 -4.55 -3.38
CA GLY A 231 -4.38 -3.75 -4.56
C GLY A 231 -4.70 -2.27 -4.32
N ALA A 232 -4.33 -1.41 -5.25
CA ALA A 232 -4.76 -0.02 -5.25
C ALA A 232 -5.09 0.46 -6.66
N THR A 233 -5.89 1.51 -6.73
CA THR A 233 -6.22 2.20 -7.97
C THR A 233 -6.03 3.70 -7.79
N LEU A 234 -5.48 4.32 -8.82
CA LEU A 234 -5.36 5.76 -8.91
C LEU A 234 -6.22 6.25 -10.08
N GLU A 235 -7.04 7.28 -9.85
CA GLU A 235 -7.58 8.09 -10.94
C GLU A 235 -6.72 9.35 -11.05
N PRO A 236 -5.69 9.37 -11.92
CA PRO A 236 -4.82 10.52 -12.02
C PRO A 236 -5.58 11.72 -12.58
N GLU A 237 -5.45 12.87 -11.92
CA GLU A 237 -5.89 14.14 -12.50
C GLU A 237 -5.15 14.41 -13.83
N ARG A 238 -5.80 15.13 -14.75
CA ARG A 238 -5.29 15.36 -16.13
C ARG A 238 -3.86 15.91 -16.21
N TRP A 239 -3.33 16.52 -15.15
CA TRP A 239 -2.02 17.16 -15.09
C TRP A 239 -1.01 16.49 -14.15
N SER A 240 -1.31 15.27 -13.65
CA SER A 240 -0.38 14.53 -12.79
C SER A 240 0.80 13.94 -13.57
N SER A 241 2.02 14.06 -13.03
CA SER A 241 3.23 13.42 -13.60
C SER A 241 3.14 11.88 -13.64
N PHE A 242 2.27 11.29 -12.81
CA PHE A 242 2.02 9.84 -12.81
C PHE A 242 0.99 9.39 -13.85
N LYS A 243 0.33 10.34 -14.54
CA LYS A 243 -0.69 10.01 -15.53
C LYS A 243 -0.11 9.16 -16.67
N GLN A 244 1.09 9.50 -17.15
CA GLN A 244 1.72 8.77 -18.26
C GLN A 244 2.00 7.30 -17.90
N LEU A 245 2.51 7.03 -16.70
CA LEU A 245 2.78 5.67 -16.23
C LEU A 245 1.47 4.90 -15.99
N HIS A 246 0.48 5.55 -15.38
CA HIS A 246 -0.84 4.98 -15.18
C HIS A 246 -1.52 4.62 -16.52
N ASP A 247 -1.51 5.55 -17.48
CA ASP A 247 -2.12 5.35 -18.80
C ASP A 247 -1.43 4.20 -19.55
N LEU A 248 -0.10 4.10 -19.49
CA LEU A 248 0.68 3.01 -20.09
C LEU A 248 0.22 1.65 -19.54
N VAL A 249 0.14 1.50 -18.21
CA VAL A 249 -0.29 0.25 -17.59
C VAL A 249 -1.78 -0.03 -17.90
N ALA A 250 -2.63 0.99 -17.85
CA ALA A 250 -4.05 0.86 -18.17
C ALA A 250 -4.27 0.41 -19.62
N GLU A 251 -3.50 0.94 -20.57
CA GLU A 251 -3.59 0.59 -21.98
C GLU A 251 -3.06 -0.82 -22.26
N LEU A 252 -1.88 -1.16 -21.72
CA LEU A 252 -1.21 -2.43 -21.98
C LEU A 252 -1.83 -3.62 -21.23
N GLU A 253 -2.38 -3.40 -20.04
CA GLU A 253 -3.00 -4.46 -19.23
C GLU A 253 -4.52 -4.43 -19.26
N LYS A 254 -5.13 -3.36 -19.83
CA LYS A 254 -6.59 -3.16 -19.89
C LYS A 254 -7.24 -3.32 -18.52
N ALA A 255 -6.58 -2.82 -17.48
CA ALA A 255 -6.97 -3.01 -16.09
C ALA A 255 -6.73 -1.75 -15.23
N PRO A 256 -7.52 -1.56 -14.17
CA PRO A 256 -7.26 -0.53 -13.15
C PRO A 256 -5.88 -0.74 -12.52
N ASN A 257 -5.17 0.34 -12.22
CA ASN A 257 -3.83 0.29 -11.66
C ASN A 257 -3.54 1.47 -10.73
N ASP A 258 -2.49 1.33 -9.94
CA ASP A 258 -2.03 2.33 -8.97
C ASP A 258 -0.96 3.29 -9.53
N GLY A 259 -0.73 3.26 -10.85
CA GLY A 259 0.33 3.96 -11.56
C GLY A 259 1.53 3.10 -11.92
N LEU A 260 1.72 1.94 -11.29
CA LEU A 260 2.84 1.01 -11.58
C LEU A 260 2.40 -0.44 -11.69
N VAL A 261 1.40 -0.85 -10.91
CA VAL A 261 0.93 -2.24 -10.80
C VAL A 261 -0.58 -2.28 -10.99
N SER A 262 -1.03 -3.18 -11.85
CA SER A 262 -2.46 -3.39 -12.06
C SER A 262 -3.10 -4.16 -10.89
N VAL A 263 -4.38 -3.92 -10.68
CA VAL A 263 -5.16 -4.65 -9.67
C VAL A 263 -5.09 -6.16 -9.90
N PRO A 264 -5.30 -6.71 -11.12
CA PRO A 264 -5.14 -8.15 -11.36
C PRO A 264 -3.75 -8.68 -11.04
N SER A 265 -2.68 -7.91 -11.32
CA SER A 265 -1.32 -8.31 -10.95
C SER A 265 -1.11 -8.31 -9.44
N SER A 266 -1.77 -7.42 -8.70
CA SER A 266 -1.66 -7.33 -7.23
C SER A 266 -2.32 -8.49 -6.45
N LYS A 267 -3.26 -9.22 -7.07
CA LYS A 267 -4.03 -10.30 -6.41
C LYS A 267 -3.18 -11.54 -6.13
N TRP A 268 -3.05 -11.95 -4.87
CA TRP A 268 -2.40 -13.21 -4.47
C TRP A 268 -2.99 -13.80 -3.17
N GLY A 269 -3.06 -15.12 -3.07
CA GLY A 269 -3.70 -15.79 -1.94
C GLY A 269 -5.13 -15.29 -1.71
N THR A 270 -5.48 -14.97 -0.47
CA THR A 270 -6.77 -14.36 -0.13
C THR A 270 -6.70 -12.84 -0.37
N TYR A 271 -7.24 -12.39 -1.50
CA TYR A 271 -7.36 -10.97 -1.82
C TYR A 271 -8.33 -10.27 -0.86
N LYS A 272 -7.87 -9.19 -0.21
CA LYS A 272 -8.64 -8.46 0.80
C LYS A 272 -9.37 -7.25 0.26
N GLY A 273 -8.95 -6.72 -0.88
CA GLY A 273 -9.62 -5.62 -1.54
C GLY A 273 -8.66 -4.64 -2.21
N THR A 274 -9.26 -3.66 -2.88
CA THR A 274 -8.59 -2.59 -3.61
C THR A 274 -8.78 -1.26 -2.89
N ILE A 275 -7.70 -0.52 -2.66
CA ILE A 275 -7.76 0.83 -2.10
C ILE A 275 -7.88 1.86 -3.24
N SER A 276 -8.94 2.65 -3.24
CA SER A 276 -9.28 3.58 -4.31
C SER A 276 -8.72 4.98 -4.09
N GLY A 277 -8.29 5.61 -5.19
CA GLY A 277 -7.73 6.96 -5.18
C GLY A 277 -6.32 7.05 -4.60
N VAL A 278 -5.58 5.93 -4.58
CA VAL A 278 -4.28 5.80 -3.93
C VAL A 278 -3.26 5.29 -4.94
N SER A 279 -2.18 6.05 -5.13
CA SER A 279 -1.06 5.63 -5.98
C SER A 279 -0.13 4.66 -5.25
N HIS A 280 0.73 3.99 -6.01
CA HIS A 280 1.76 3.10 -5.45
C HIS A 280 2.63 3.77 -4.37
N LEU A 281 2.91 5.08 -4.51
CA LEU A 281 3.69 5.86 -3.54
C LEU A 281 2.88 6.34 -2.32
N ASP A 282 1.56 6.54 -2.49
CA ASP A 282 0.67 6.91 -1.37
C ASP A 282 0.59 5.76 -0.35
N LEU A 283 0.64 4.49 -0.81
CA LEU A 283 0.60 3.29 0.04
C LEU A 283 1.74 3.23 1.07
N ILE A 284 2.92 3.74 0.70
CA ILE A 284 4.11 3.80 1.59
C ILE A 284 4.30 5.17 2.26
N ASN A 285 3.27 6.03 2.23
CA ASN A 285 3.25 7.33 2.93
C ASN A 285 4.26 8.39 2.42
N TRP A 286 4.65 8.33 1.14
CA TRP A 286 5.72 9.20 0.60
C TRP A 286 5.26 10.54 0.06
N THR A 287 4.09 10.57 -0.58
CA THR A 287 3.43 11.76 -1.12
C THR A 287 2.71 12.58 -0.05
N SER A 288 2.44 11.97 1.12
CA SER A 288 1.46 12.47 2.07
C SER A 288 1.78 13.82 2.69
N ARG A 289 3.02 14.18 3.07
CA ARG A 289 3.23 15.42 3.86
C ARG A 289 3.17 16.71 3.05
N VAL A 290 3.73 16.73 1.84
CA VAL A 290 3.67 17.90 0.93
C VAL A 290 2.27 18.07 0.38
N LYS A 291 1.64 16.96 -0.01
CA LYS A 291 0.26 16.91 -0.49
C LYS A 291 -0.72 17.30 0.63
N TRP A 292 -0.56 16.78 1.86
CA TRP A 292 -1.36 17.16 3.04
C TRP A 292 -1.17 18.62 3.43
N MET A 293 0.06 19.15 3.37
CA MET A 293 0.33 20.58 3.62
C MET A 293 -0.39 21.45 2.58
N LEU A 294 -0.25 21.15 1.29
CA LEU A 294 -0.95 21.86 0.21
C LEU A 294 -2.47 21.73 0.31
N TYR A 295 -2.97 20.52 0.61
CA TYR A 295 -4.39 20.22 0.76
C TYR A 295 -5.04 20.85 1.99
N SER A 296 -4.31 20.92 3.11
CA SER A 296 -4.77 21.61 4.31
C SER A 296 -4.95 23.11 4.09
N LEU A 297 -4.14 23.71 3.20
CA LEU A 297 -4.27 25.12 2.81
C LEU A 297 -5.49 25.38 1.92
N VAL A 298 -5.95 24.38 1.15
CA VAL A 298 -7.12 24.49 0.26
C VAL A 298 -8.38 23.78 0.81
N GLY A 299 -8.35 23.29 2.05
CA GLY A 299 -9.49 22.64 2.71
C GLY A 299 -9.84 21.24 2.20
N TYR A 300 -8.94 20.57 1.46
CA TYR A 300 -9.15 19.23 0.94
C TYR A 300 -8.94 18.17 2.04
N LYS A 301 -9.90 17.26 2.22
CA LYS A 301 -9.82 16.15 3.17
C LYS A 301 -9.20 14.92 2.49
N PRO A 302 -8.07 14.39 2.98
CA PRO A 302 -7.49 13.17 2.41
C PRO A 302 -8.41 11.97 2.65
N THR A 303 -8.55 11.11 1.64
CA THR A 303 -9.38 9.90 1.67
C THR A 303 -8.61 8.67 2.16
N PHE A 304 -7.28 8.77 2.31
CA PHE A 304 -6.42 7.66 2.73
C PHE A 304 -5.35 8.11 3.72
N ASN A 305 -5.16 7.32 4.77
CA ASN A 305 -4.10 7.44 5.75
C ASN A 305 -3.37 6.09 5.86
N ALA A 306 -2.11 6.05 5.42
CA ALA A 306 -1.30 4.83 5.45
C ALA A 306 -1.18 4.26 6.87
N ILE A 307 -1.06 5.10 7.90
CA ILE A 307 -0.97 4.60 9.29
C ILE A 307 -2.24 3.84 9.70
N ALA A 308 -3.41 4.38 9.36
CA ALA A 308 -4.70 3.74 9.65
C ALA A 308 -4.82 2.39 8.93
N PHE A 309 -4.33 2.32 7.69
CA PHE A 309 -4.31 1.11 6.88
C PHE A 309 -3.39 0.02 7.47
N TYR A 310 -2.15 0.35 7.81
CA TYR A 310 -1.20 -0.63 8.39
C TYR A 310 -1.64 -1.12 9.78
N LEU A 311 -2.20 -0.24 10.61
CA LEU A 311 -2.76 -0.65 11.91
C LEU A 311 -3.96 -1.60 11.74
N ASP A 312 -4.84 -1.35 10.77
CA ASP A 312 -5.98 -2.23 10.48
C ASP A 312 -5.54 -3.61 9.97
N ILE A 313 -4.55 -3.66 9.08
CA ILE A 313 -3.94 -4.92 8.63
C ILE A 313 -3.42 -5.73 9.83
N CYS A 314 -2.64 -5.09 10.71
CA CYS A 314 -2.05 -5.77 11.87
C CYS A 314 -3.11 -6.31 12.83
N GLY A 315 -4.20 -5.56 13.04
CA GLY A 315 -5.32 -6.02 13.87
C GLY A 315 -6.04 -7.24 13.28
N LYS A 316 -6.24 -7.26 11.96
CA LYS A 316 -6.91 -8.37 11.26
C LYS A 316 -6.11 -9.69 11.30
N MET A 317 -4.79 -9.64 11.51
CA MET A 317 -3.92 -10.83 11.64
C MET A 317 -4.19 -11.66 12.91
N LEU A 318 -5.01 -11.17 13.84
CA LEU A 318 -5.47 -11.95 15.00
C LEU A 318 -6.54 -13.00 14.66
N THR A 319 -7.22 -12.86 13.52
CA THR A 319 -8.46 -13.59 13.26
C THR A 319 -8.19 -15.04 12.80
N ARG A 320 -7.83 -15.93 13.73
CA ARG A 320 -8.15 -17.36 13.59
C ARG A 320 -9.60 -17.56 14.04
N ILE A 321 -10.49 -17.74 13.06
CA ILE A 321 -11.77 -18.47 13.15
C ILE A 321 -12.76 -17.95 14.22
N SER A 322 -13.68 -17.07 13.80
CA SER A 322 -15.13 -17.12 14.13
C SER A 322 -15.78 -15.83 13.65
N ARG A 323 -16.16 -15.77 12.37
CA ARG A 323 -17.13 -14.78 11.83
C ARG A 323 -17.50 -15.02 10.36
N TYR A 324 -17.45 -16.28 9.90
CA TYR A 324 -18.22 -16.66 8.71
C TYR A 324 -19.61 -17.04 9.20
N PHE A 325 -20.57 -16.15 8.97
CA PHE A 325 -22.01 -16.38 8.86
C PHE A 325 -22.62 -17.46 9.76
N THR A 326 -23.09 -17.09 10.95
CA THR A 326 -24.30 -17.72 11.49
C THR A 326 -25.46 -17.22 10.63
N HIS A 327 -25.79 -17.96 9.57
CA HIS A 327 -27.09 -17.85 8.94
C HIS A 327 -28.17 -18.11 10.01
N PRO A 328 -29.27 -17.33 10.07
CA PRO A 328 -30.36 -17.53 11.04
C PRO A 328 -31.02 -18.93 10.99
N VAL A 329 -30.70 -19.74 9.98
CA VAL A 329 -31.28 -21.07 9.76
C VAL A 329 -30.63 -22.14 10.65
N ALA A 330 -29.34 -22.01 10.98
CA ALA A 330 -28.63 -23.01 11.78
C ALA A 330 -29.08 -23.02 13.26
N ASP A 331 -29.38 -21.85 13.83
CA ASP A 331 -29.93 -21.73 15.18
C ASP A 331 -31.41 -22.15 15.27
N MET A 332 -32.12 -22.18 14.15
CA MET A 332 -33.50 -22.64 14.08
C MET A 332 -33.56 -24.18 14.09
N LEU A 333 -32.70 -24.83 13.30
CA LEU A 333 -32.63 -26.29 13.22
C LEU A 333 -32.10 -26.91 14.53
N ALA A 334 -31.15 -26.24 15.20
CA ALA A 334 -30.66 -26.68 16.52
C ALA A 334 -31.70 -26.54 17.64
N LYS A 335 -32.71 -25.68 17.49
CA LYS A 335 -33.81 -25.52 18.46
C LYS A 335 -35.00 -26.45 18.19
N GLU A 336 -35.16 -26.93 16.96
CA GLU A 336 -36.25 -27.86 16.59
C GLU A 336 -35.85 -29.34 16.66
N GLY A 337 -34.57 -29.66 16.93
CA GLY A 337 -34.14 -31.04 17.16
C GLY A 337 -34.22 -31.94 15.92
N LEU A 338 -33.93 -31.38 14.73
CA LEU A 338 -33.77 -32.11 13.47
C LEU A 338 -32.30 -32.45 13.19
#